data_AF-A0A969C609-F1
#
_entry.id   AF-A0A969C609-F1
#
_cell.length_a   1.000
_cell.length_b   1.000
_cell.length_c   1.000
_cell.angle_alpha   90.00
_cell.angle_beta   90.00
_cell.angle_gamma   90.00
#
_symmetry.space_group_name_H-M   'P 1'
#
loop_
_entity.id
_entity.type
_entity.pdbx_description
1 polymer ?
#
loop_
_entity_poly.entity_id
_entity_poly.type
_entity_poly.pdbx_seq_one_letter_code
_entity_poly.pdbx_strand_id
1 'polypeptide(L)'
;KVLRARRSSSSRRASRLDKIPRIEQVGAVAAGVENMMLTAQALGYGAMWKTGAAAYDAQAKTTLGLAAEDEIVAFLYLGTTALAGIATPGVSRRHRQLAELISARASSR
;
A
#
# COMPACT_ATOMS: atom_id res chain seq x y z
N LYS A 1 25.28 -2.20 -39.02
CA LYS A 1 26.08 -1.74 -37.86
C LYS A 1 25.13 -1.62 -36.67
N VAL A 2 24.91 -2.71 -35.94
CA VAL A 2 23.98 -2.76 -34.80
C VAL A 2 24.71 -2.27 -33.56
N LEU A 3 24.37 -1.09 -33.06
CA LEU A 3 24.84 -0.58 -31.78
C LEU A 3 24.14 -1.35 -30.66
N ARG A 4 24.80 -2.37 -30.11
CA ARG A 4 24.43 -2.91 -28.80
C ARG A 4 24.84 -1.91 -27.73
N ALA A 5 23.86 -1.22 -27.14
CA ALA A 5 24.06 -0.43 -25.94
C ALA A 5 24.65 -1.33 -24.85
N ARG A 6 25.82 -0.94 -24.33
CA ARG A 6 26.47 -1.56 -23.18
C ARG A 6 25.44 -1.64 -22.05
N ARG A 7 25.02 -2.85 -21.67
CA ARG A 7 24.46 -3.08 -20.33
C ARG A 7 25.59 -2.76 -19.36
N SER A 8 25.56 -1.55 -18.78
CA SER A 8 26.39 -1.22 -17.64
C SER A 8 26.06 -2.25 -16.56
N SER A 9 27.05 -3.11 -16.28
CA SER A 9 27.03 -4.03 -15.16
C SER A 9 26.86 -3.22 -13.87
N SER A 10 25.62 -3.02 -13.44
CA SER A 10 25.31 -2.53 -12.10
C SER A 10 25.78 -3.62 -11.14
N SER A 11 26.90 -3.38 -10.48
CA SER A 11 27.38 -4.26 -9.42
C SER A 11 26.25 -4.41 -8.40
N ARG A 12 25.87 -5.66 -8.12
CA ARG A 12 24.94 -6.00 -7.05
C ARG A 12 25.60 -5.61 -5.72
N ARG A 13 25.50 -4.35 -5.32
CA ARG A 13 25.45 -4.05 -3.89
C ARG A 13 24.21 -4.78 -3.41
N ALA A 14 24.40 -5.80 -2.57
CA ALA A 14 23.30 -6.38 -1.81
C ALA A 14 22.48 -5.21 -1.29
N SER A 15 21.26 -5.09 -1.78
CA SER A 15 20.46 -3.93 -1.47
C SER A 15 20.24 -3.97 0.04
N ARG A 16 20.14 -2.83 0.72
CA ARG A 16 19.91 -2.84 2.18
C ARG A 16 18.65 -3.65 2.56
N LEU A 17 17.75 -3.87 1.60
CA LEU A 17 16.53 -4.68 1.72
C LEU A 17 16.82 -6.19 1.82
N ASP A 18 17.94 -6.69 1.29
CA ASP A 18 18.26 -8.13 1.31
C ASP A 18 18.46 -8.66 2.74
N LYS A 19 18.67 -7.75 3.71
CA LYS A 19 18.82 -8.05 5.14
C LYS A 19 17.50 -8.01 5.91
N ILE A 20 16.45 -7.43 5.33
CA ILE A 20 15.16 -7.22 5.98
C ILE A 20 14.27 -8.41 5.59
N PRO A 21 13.71 -9.17 6.55
CA PRO A 21 12.78 -10.25 6.24
C PRO A 21 11.65 -9.79 5.33
N ARG A 22 11.28 -10.63 4.35
CA ARG A 22 10.21 -10.33 3.37
C ARG A 22 8.93 -9.84 4.02
N ILE A 23 8.53 -10.43 5.16
CA ILE A 23 7.33 -10.05 5.90
C ILE A 23 7.36 -8.59 6.37
N GLU A 24 8.52 -8.09 6.79
CA GLU A 24 8.70 -6.71 7.23
C GLU A 24 8.64 -5.74 6.04
N GLN A 25 9.19 -6.14 4.89
CA GLN A 25 9.10 -5.35 3.66
C GLN A 25 7.65 -5.22 3.18
N VAL A 26 6.92 -6.34 3.12
CA VAL A 26 5.48 -6.36 2.75
C VAL A 26 4.66 -5.56 3.76
N GLY A 27 4.93 -5.71 5.05
CA GLY A 27 4.27 -4.96 6.11
C GLY A 27 4.48 -3.45 6.00
N ALA A 28 5.70 -3.02 5.68
CA ALA A 28 6.01 -1.60 5.47
C ALA A 28 5.24 -1.01 4.28
N VAL A 29 5.19 -1.72 3.15
CA VAL A 29 4.41 -1.30 1.98
C VAL A 29 2.92 -1.26 2.31
N ALA A 30 2.42 -2.28 3.02
CA ALA A 30 1.01 -2.34 3.41
C ALA A 30 0.59 -1.17 4.30
N ALA A 31 1.40 -0.84 5.31
CA ALA A 31 1.17 0.34 6.15
C ALA A 31 1.22 1.65 5.34
N GLY A 32 2.11 1.74 4.36
CA GLY A 32 2.18 2.89 3.44
C GLY A 32 0.91 3.04 2.60
N VAL A 33 0.38 1.94 2.06
CA VAL A 33 -0.88 1.95 1.28
C VAL A 33 -2.06 2.34 2.15
N GLU A 34 -2.15 1.83 3.38
CA GLU A 34 -3.19 2.24 4.33
C GLU A 34 -3.12 3.74 4.65
N ASN A 35 -1.92 4.28 4.89
CA ASN A 35 -1.74 5.71 5.12
C ASN A 35 -2.20 6.55 3.91
N MET A 36 -1.97 6.08 2.68
CA MET A 36 -2.49 6.74 1.48
C MET A 36 -4.03 6.71 1.42
N MET A 37 -4.65 5.60 1.81
CA MET A 37 -6.11 5.48 1.88
C MET A 37 -6.72 6.43 2.92
N LEU A 38 -6.13 6.48 4.12
CA LEU A 38 -6.53 7.43 5.17
C LEU A 38 -6.38 8.88 4.72
N THR A 39 -5.29 9.19 4.02
CA THR A 39 -5.05 10.53 3.46
C THR A 39 -6.09 10.89 2.39
N ALA A 40 -6.39 9.96 1.49
CA ALA A 40 -7.42 10.14 0.47
C ALA A 40 -8.77 10.45 1.13
N GLN A 41 -9.16 9.69 2.15
CA GLN A 41 -10.38 9.92 2.91
C GLN A 41 -10.39 11.30 3.59
N ALA A 42 -9.29 11.71 4.22
CA ALA A 42 -9.17 13.02 4.86
C ALA A 42 -9.31 14.18 3.86
N LEU A 43 -8.89 13.97 2.60
CA LEU A 43 -9.02 14.93 1.51
C LEU A 43 -10.39 14.85 0.80
N GLY A 44 -11.30 13.98 1.24
CA GLY A 44 -12.64 13.81 0.63
C GLY A 44 -12.66 12.91 -0.62
N TYR A 45 -11.60 12.16 -0.87
CA TYR A 45 -11.54 11.15 -1.92
C TYR A 45 -11.86 9.74 -1.39
N GLY A 46 -12.29 8.87 -2.29
CA GLY A 46 -12.42 7.43 -2.04
C GLY A 46 -11.14 6.70 -2.47
N ALA A 47 -10.80 5.65 -1.72
CA ALA A 47 -9.69 4.77 -2.03
C ALA A 47 -10.11 3.29 -1.87
N MET A 48 -9.58 2.41 -2.71
CA MET A 48 -9.82 0.96 -2.63
C MET A 48 -8.53 0.18 -2.92
N TRP A 49 -8.15 -0.68 -1.98
CA TRP A 49 -7.09 -1.68 -2.18
C TRP A 49 -7.63 -2.90 -2.91
N LYS A 50 -6.96 -3.34 -3.98
CA LYS A 50 -7.23 -4.63 -4.64
C LYS A 50 -5.93 -5.30 -5.09
N THR A 51 -5.84 -6.62 -5.04
CA THR A 51 -4.71 -7.39 -5.62
C THR A 51 -5.22 -8.31 -6.71
N GLY A 52 -6.02 -9.32 -6.35
CA GLY A 52 -6.56 -10.31 -7.27
C GLY A 52 -5.48 -11.11 -8.01
N ALA A 53 -5.89 -11.96 -8.97
CA ALA A 53 -4.96 -12.80 -9.73
C ALA A 53 -3.86 -11.99 -10.45
N ALA A 54 -4.19 -10.77 -10.90
CA ALA A 54 -3.26 -9.88 -11.59
C ALA A 54 -2.05 -9.46 -10.73
N ALA A 55 -2.17 -9.40 -9.40
CA ALA A 55 -1.05 -9.03 -8.54
C ALA A 55 0.05 -10.11 -8.49
N TYR A 56 -0.30 -11.35 -8.83
CA TYR A 56 0.61 -12.49 -8.83
C TYR A 56 1.05 -12.90 -10.24
N ASP A 57 0.49 -12.26 -11.28
CA ASP A 57 0.77 -12.57 -12.67
C ASP A 57 2.16 -12.05 -13.08
N ALA A 58 2.99 -12.94 -13.63
CA ALA A 58 4.36 -12.61 -14.03
C ALA A 58 4.40 -11.60 -15.19
N GLN A 59 3.41 -11.66 -16.09
CA GLN A 59 3.31 -10.72 -17.20
C GLN A 59 2.95 -9.33 -16.67
N ALA A 60 1.98 -9.21 -15.76
CA ALA A 60 1.63 -7.95 -15.10
C ALA A 60 2.85 -7.31 -14.42
N LYS A 61 3.64 -8.10 -13.65
CA LYS A 61 4.89 -7.61 -13.05
C LYS A 61 5.88 -7.09 -14.08
N THR A 62 6.09 -7.86 -15.15
CA THR A 62 7.01 -7.48 -16.23
C THR A 62 6.55 -6.20 -16.95
N THR A 63 5.26 -6.06 -17.22
CA THR A 63 4.67 -4.87 -17.85
C THR A 63 4.82 -3.62 -16.98
N LEU A 64 4.77 -3.77 -15.66
CA LEU A 64 5.02 -2.68 -14.70
C LEU A 64 6.52 -2.41 -14.45
N GLY A 65 7.42 -3.15 -15.09
CA GLY A 65 8.87 -2.98 -14.95
C GLY A 65 9.44 -3.53 -13.63
N LEU A 66 8.72 -4.43 -12.97
CA LEU A 66 9.15 -5.07 -11.72
C LEU A 66 10.10 -6.24 -11.98
N ALA A 67 11.03 -6.48 -11.07
CA ALA A 67 11.88 -7.66 -11.08
C ALA A 67 11.08 -8.93 -10.75
N ALA A 68 11.68 -10.11 -10.99
CA ALA A 68 11.00 -11.38 -10.73
C ALA A 68 10.71 -11.58 -9.24
N GLU A 69 11.63 -11.11 -8.40
CA GLU A 69 11.61 -11.12 -6.94
C GLU A 69 10.70 -10.06 -6.32
N ASP A 70 10.28 -9.05 -7.09
CA ASP A 70 9.34 -8.02 -6.60
C ASP A 70 7.91 -8.56 -6.49
N GLU A 71 7.14 -7.92 -5.61
CA GLU A 71 5.75 -8.27 -5.34
C GLU A 71 4.82 -7.07 -5.41
N ILE A 72 3.66 -7.28 -6.04
CA ILE A 72 2.59 -6.30 -6.05
C ILE A 72 1.75 -6.50 -4.78
N VAL A 73 1.95 -5.63 -3.80
CA VAL A 73 1.22 -5.66 -2.53
C VAL A 73 -0.20 -5.11 -2.71
N ALA A 74 -0.39 -4.09 -3.56
CA ALA A 74 -1.68 -3.46 -3.82
C ALA A 74 -1.74 -2.81 -5.20
N PHE A 75 -2.89 -2.95 -5.86
CA PHE A 75 -3.41 -1.96 -6.80
C PHE A 75 -4.32 -1.02 -6.02
N LEU A 76 -3.90 0.24 -5.88
CA LEU A 76 -4.65 1.25 -5.19
C LEU A 76 -5.49 2.05 -6.18
N TYR A 77 -6.81 1.90 -6.09
CA TYR A 77 -7.76 2.69 -6.85
C TYR A 77 -8.10 3.96 -6.06
N LEU A 78 -8.04 5.12 -6.72
CA LEU A 78 -8.34 6.42 -6.13
C LEU A 78 -9.35 7.17 -7.01
N GLY A 79 -10.25 7.93 -6.40
CA GLY A 79 -11.17 8.76 -7.16
C GLY A 79 -12.14 9.54 -6.29
N THR A 80 -12.95 10.37 -6.94
CA THR A 80 -14.04 11.08 -6.27
C THR A 80 -15.18 10.11 -6.00
N THR A 81 -15.69 10.10 -4.77
CA THR A 81 -16.84 9.26 -4.42
C THR A 81 -18.09 9.79 -5.14
N ALA A 82 -18.89 8.91 -5.74
CA ALA A 82 -20.17 9.29 -6.36
C ALA A 82 -21.17 9.94 -5.38
N LEU A 83 -20.97 9.74 -4.07
CA LEU A 83 -21.72 10.37 -2.97
C LEU A 83 -21.10 11.70 -2.53
N ALA A 84 -20.49 12.45 -3.46
CA ALA A 84 -19.87 13.76 -3.19
C ALA A 84 -20.85 14.67 -2.43
N GLY A 85 -20.64 14.81 -1.11
CA GLY A 85 -21.52 15.57 -0.22
C GLY A 85 -21.98 14.85 1.04
N ILE A 86 -21.85 13.52 1.14
CA ILE A 86 -22.03 12.85 2.44
C ILE A 86 -20.74 13.05 3.23
N ALA A 87 -20.75 14.02 4.14
CA ALA A 87 -19.74 14.17 5.18
C ALA A 87 -19.40 12.77 5.73
N THR A 88 -18.11 12.47 5.89
CA THR A 88 -17.58 11.20 6.43
C THR A 88 -18.60 10.62 7.40
N PRO A 89 -19.23 9.45 7.11
CA PRO A 89 -20.27 8.93 7.97
C PRO A 89 -19.69 8.90 9.37
N GLY A 90 -20.20 9.79 10.23
CA GLY A 90 -19.56 10.09 11.50
C GLY A 90 -19.31 8.78 12.21
N VAL A 91 -18.09 8.61 12.75
CA VAL A 91 -17.64 7.40 13.46
C VAL A 91 -18.83 6.81 14.19
N SER A 92 -19.30 5.64 13.71
CA SER A 92 -20.53 5.04 14.23
C SER A 92 -20.44 4.99 15.75
N ARG A 93 -21.55 5.19 16.48
CA ARG A 93 -21.54 5.19 17.96
C ARG A 93 -20.75 4.00 18.54
N ARG A 94 -20.76 2.85 17.87
CA ARG A 94 -20.00 1.65 18.23
C ARG A 94 -18.48 1.81 18.12
N HIS A 95 -17.97 2.48 17.08
CA HIS A 95 -16.54 2.76 16.95
C HIS A 95 -16.06 3.78 17.98
N ARG A 96 -16.90 4.75 18.35
CA ARG A 96 -16.58 5.72 19.41
C ARG A 96 -16.47 5.03 20.78
N GLN A 97 -17.39 4.12 21.08
CA GLN A 97 -17.40 3.36 22.33
C GLN A 97 -16.17 2.43 22.47
N LEU A 98 -15.69 1.83 21.39
CA LEU A 98 -14.45 1.04 21.41
C LEU A 98 -13.19 1.90 21.62
N ALA A 99 -13.12 3.07 20.99
CA ALA A 99 -12.01 4.01 21.20
C ALA A 99 -11.97 4.55 22.64
N GLU A 100 -13.14 4.82 23.24
CA GLU A 100 -13.27 5.20 24.64
C GLU A 100 -12.84 4.07 25.59
N LEU A 101 -13.25 2.82 25.32
CA LEU A 101 -12.85 1.66 26.11
C LEU A 101 -11.33 1.40 26.07
N ILE A 102 -10.70 1.55 24.90
CA ILE A 102 -9.24 1.40 24.75
C ILE A 102 -8.52 2.50 25.53
N SER A 103 -8.98 3.76 25.44
CA SER A 103 -8.39 4.91 26.14
C SER A 103 -8.54 4.81 27.66
N ALA A 104 -9.70 4.36 28.15
CA ALA A 104 -9.95 4.13 29.58
C ALA A 104 -9.05 3.02 30.16
N ARG A 105 -8.74 2.00 29.36
CA ARG A 105 -7.88 0.88 29.78
C ARG A 105 -6.38 1.22 29.73
N ALA A 106 -5.99 2.19 28.92
CA ALA A 106 -4.63 2.74 28.90
C ALA A 106 -4.37 3.70 30.07
N SER A 107 -5.40 4.42 30.53
CA SER A 107 -5.30 5.42 31.61
C SER A 107 -5.46 4.85 33.03
N SER A 108 -5.72 3.54 33.15
CA SER A 108 -5.89 2.81 34.43
C SER A 108 -4.67 1.95 34.80
N ARG A 109 -3.50 2.27 34.23
CA ARG A 109 -2.19 1.72 34.64
C ARG A 109 -1.28 2.82 35.12
#